data_AF-A0A3N0XMZ3-F1
#
_entry.id   AF-A0A3N0XMZ3-F1
#
_cell.length_a   1.000
_cell.length_b   1.000
_cell.length_c   1.000
_cell.angle_alpha   90.00
_cell.angle_beta   90.00
_cell.angle_gamma   90.00
#
_symmetry.space_group_name_H-M   'P 1'
#
loop_
_entity.id
_entity.type
_entity.pdbx_description
1 polymer ?
#
loop_
_entity_poly.entity_id
_entity_poly.type
_entity_poly.pdbx_seq_one_letter_code
_entity_poly.pdbx_strand_id
1 'polypeptide(L)'
;MRGIIPKSKTKGVDFCEMKNNFYIIRSDFGCYMKTRNLNKGPGVSIFNLHLSCKDGDHYIGHENGYFYIIKGNKYRRVKNLTTDREGKMYDLHPDWQGGDHYFSANGKFYIICKEKGTYRRTTDMTKKDSHPVEYDLHPDCRNGLYYWGHTHSLYFLEQVSEWGVQYCGSKDFSSDKFRKDKLLKYSAHSDVLNFLPGGLSVTIGPVFYTWEHVKTITNDSDRTKVEWTKKINKKVGYDKEKMSEITKNWKIAASAMIETGELAKLIAKMQFSFSAEYGGSHVSTEKESWNEATEEEEELKFELEPKESVYLWQFKMGLGKEQVLFCRNIKINHDKDPPTDNPLPTAENKKNKEDDEHDLKITNDPKPPSGVPLPPAQKNKNRITKCFS
;
A
#
# COMPACT_ATOMS: atom_id res chain seq x y z
N MET A 1 0.14 -2.34 19.05
CA MET A 1 0.05 -3.35 17.98
C MET A 1 1.04 -3.00 16.88
N ARG A 2 1.60 -4.00 16.21
CA ARG A 2 2.59 -3.85 15.12
C ARG A 2 2.28 -4.90 14.07
N GLY A 3 2.25 -4.53 12.80
CA GLY A 3 1.77 -5.43 11.76
C GLY A 3 2.16 -4.96 10.37
N ILE A 4 2.52 -5.91 9.50
CA ILE A 4 2.59 -5.68 8.06
C ILE A 4 1.19 -5.87 7.50
N ILE A 5 0.77 -4.96 6.62
CA ILE A 5 -0.54 -5.07 5.98
C ILE A 5 -0.49 -6.17 4.93
N PRO A 6 -1.43 -7.14 4.94
CA PRO A 6 -1.47 -8.21 3.95
C PRO A 6 -1.80 -7.68 2.55
N LYS A 7 -1.37 -8.41 1.52
CA LYS A 7 -1.73 -8.16 0.11
C LYS A 7 -3.22 -7.94 -0.11
N SER A 8 -4.09 -8.68 0.58
CA SER A 8 -5.55 -8.57 0.43
C SER A 8 -6.10 -7.18 0.82
N LYS A 9 -5.32 -6.39 1.57
CA LYS A 9 -5.64 -5.01 1.97
C LYS A 9 -4.77 -3.97 1.23
N THR A 10 -3.86 -4.39 0.34
CA THR A 10 -2.94 -3.50 -0.39
C THR A 10 -2.99 -3.76 -1.91
N LYS A 11 -3.40 -2.74 -2.68
CA LYS A 11 -3.28 -2.76 -4.14
C LYS A 11 -1.86 -2.33 -4.54
N GLY A 12 -1.32 -2.91 -5.61
CA GLY A 12 -0.05 -2.47 -6.18
C GLY A 12 1.22 -2.81 -5.38
N VAL A 13 1.12 -3.66 -4.35
CA VAL A 13 2.27 -4.13 -3.56
C VAL A 13 2.50 -5.61 -3.78
N ASP A 14 3.68 -6.02 -4.25
CA ASP A 14 4.02 -7.42 -4.48
C ASP A 14 5.50 -7.70 -4.31
N PHE A 15 5.82 -8.95 -3.99
CA PHE A 15 7.17 -9.47 -4.00
C PHE A 15 7.36 -10.29 -5.27
N CYS A 16 8.50 -10.10 -5.94
CA CYS A 16 8.90 -11.01 -6.99
C CYS A 16 10.42 -11.15 -7.08
N GLU A 17 10.87 -12.12 -7.87
CA GLU A 17 12.27 -12.39 -8.10
C GLU A 17 12.55 -12.45 -9.60
N MET A 18 13.68 -11.88 -10.01
CA MET A 18 14.17 -12.03 -11.38
C MET A 18 15.69 -11.92 -11.42
N LYS A 19 16.35 -12.91 -12.03
CA LYS A 19 17.81 -12.95 -12.24
C LYS A 19 18.59 -12.78 -10.92
N ASN A 20 18.22 -13.53 -9.89
CA ASN A 20 18.79 -13.52 -8.54
C ASN A 20 18.68 -12.17 -7.82
N ASN A 21 17.62 -11.40 -8.10
CA ASN A 21 17.30 -10.18 -7.36
C ASN A 21 15.85 -10.26 -6.88
N PHE A 22 15.64 -9.90 -5.63
CA PHE A 22 14.32 -9.66 -5.07
C PHE A 22 13.86 -8.26 -5.42
N TYR A 23 12.58 -8.15 -5.72
CA TYR A 23 11.88 -6.93 -6.02
C TYR A 23 10.69 -6.82 -5.09
N ILE A 24 10.52 -5.64 -4.49
CA ILE A 24 9.30 -5.28 -3.77
C ILE A 24 8.71 -4.11 -4.54
N ILE A 25 7.54 -4.33 -5.13
CA ILE A 25 6.85 -3.32 -5.91
C ILE A 25 6.00 -2.50 -4.95
N ARG A 26 6.05 -1.17 -5.08
CA ARG A 26 5.17 -0.21 -4.39
C ARG A 26 4.58 0.70 -5.45
N SER A 27 3.67 0.13 -6.24
CA SER A 27 3.05 0.86 -7.34
C SER A 27 2.20 2.04 -6.87
N ASP A 28 1.67 1.96 -5.65
CA ASP A 28 1.03 3.05 -4.94
C ASP A 28 1.97 4.26 -4.73
N PHE A 29 3.28 4.02 -4.64
CA PHE A 29 4.31 5.05 -4.68
C PHE A 29 4.98 5.21 -6.05
N GLY A 30 4.53 4.47 -7.06
CA GLY A 30 5.12 4.49 -8.39
C GLY A 30 6.60 4.07 -8.43
N CYS A 31 7.05 3.24 -7.48
CA CYS A 31 8.44 2.81 -7.37
C CYS A 31 8.56 1.32 -7.00
N TYR A 32 9.78 0.81 -7.04
CA TYR A 32 10.10 -0.51 -6.53
C TYR A 32 11.47 -0.55 -5.88
N MET A 33 11.59 -1.42 -4.89
CA MET A 33 12.86 -1.79 -4.29
C MET A 33 13.45 -2.98 -5.03
N LYS A 34 14.78 -2.97 -5.21
CA LYS A 34 15.58 -4.11 -5.67
C LYS A 34 16.66 -4.41 -4.64
N THR A 35 16.82 -5.68 -4.29
CA THR A 35 17.92 -6.16 -3.43
C THR A 35 18.32 -7.58 -3.83
N ARG A 36 19.53 -8.01 -3.48
CA ARG A 36 19.96 -9.41 -3.63
C ARG A 36 19.58 -10.28 -2.44
N ASN A 37 19.15 -9.67 -1.35
CA ASN A 37 18.90 -10.39 -0.11
C ASN A 37 17.89 -9.63 0.76
N LEU A 38 16.84 -10.33 1.22
CA LEU A 38 15.77 -9.74 2.04
C LEU A 38 16.08 -9.72 3.55
N ASN A 39 17.06 -10.53 3.99
CA ASN A 39 17.49 -10.64 5.39
C ASN A 39 18.78 -9.86 5.71
N LYS A 40 19.29 -9.06 4.77
CA LYS A 40 20.47 -8.21 4.92
C LYS A 40 20.14 -6.79 4.41
N GLY A 41 20.64 -5.78 5.11
CA GLY A 41 20.41 -4.36 4.77
C GLY A 41 21.23 -3.81 3.60
N PRO A 42 22.51 -4.17 3.43
CA PRO A 42 23.31 -3.60 2.35
C PRO A 42 22.82 -4.02 0.95
N GLY A 43 22.81 -3.07 0.02
CA GLY A 43 22.51 -3.33 -1.39
C GLY A 43 21.05 -3.11 -1.81
N VAL A 44 20.26 -2.44 -0.97
CA VAL A 44 18.92 -1.98 -1.31
C VAL A 44 19.01 -0.80 -2.28
N SER A 45 18.30 -0.87 -3.39
CA SER A 45 18.20 0.21 -4.37
C SER A 45 16.76 0.45 -4.78
N ILE A 46 16.36 1.72 -4.88
CA ILE A 46 15.00 2.12 -5.24
C ILE A 46 15.00 2.70 -6.66
N PHE A 47 14.01 2.30 -7.44
CA PHE A 47 13.83 2.72 -8.83
C PHE A 47 12.39 3.15 -9.07
N ASN A 48 12.18 4.04 -10.04
CA ASN A 48 10.85 4.36 -10.51
C ASN A 48 10.21 3.19 -11.27
N LEU A 49 8.90 3.08 -11.18
CA LEU A 49 8.10 2.40 -12.17
C LEU A 49 7.81 3.33 -13.35
N HIS A 50 7.93 2.81 -14.55
CA HIS A 50 7.38 3.44 -15.75
C HIS A 50 5.86 3.63 -15.59
N LEU A 51 5.29 4.70 -16.16
CA LEU A 51 3.86 4.98 -16.08
C LEU A 51 3.00 3.78 -16.50
N SER A 52 3.32 3.14 -17.63
CA SER A 52 2.62 1.92 -18.10
C SER A 52 2.77 0.69 -17.19
N CYS A 53 3.70 0.72 -16.23
CA CYS A 53 3.95 -0.36 -15.28
C CYS A 53 3.31 -0.07 -13.91
N LYS A 54 2.64 1.07 -13.74
CA LYS A 54 1.90 1.41 -12.51
C LYS A 54 0.51 0.77 -12.53
N ASP A 55 -0.08 0.71 -11.34
CA ASP A 55 -1.45 0.32 -11.05
C ASP A 55 -1.78 -1.10 -11.52
N GLY A 56 -0.79 -2.00 -11.46
CA GLY A 56 -1.01 -3.43 -11.58
C GLY A 56 -1.61 -3.99 -10.28
N ASP A 57 -2.52 -4.94 -10.44
CA ASP A 57 -3.09 -5.70 -9.32
C ASP A 57 -2.05 -6.68 -8.79
N HIS A 58 -1.24 -7.28 -9.67
CA HIS A 58 -0.13 -8.19 -9.32
C HIS A 58 1.11 -7.98 -10.19
N TYR A 59 2.28 -8.24 -9.61
CA TYR A 59 3.57 -8.17 -10.28
C TYR A 59 4.34 -9.49 -10.11
N ILE A 60 4.73 -10.07 -11.24
CA ILE A 60 5.41 -11.37 -11.27
C ILE A 60 6.74 -11.20 -12.01
N GLY A 61 7.84 -11.64 -11.40
CA GLY A 61 9.12 -11.83 -12.06
C GLY A 61 9.25 -13.28 -12.48
N HIS A 62 9.64 -13.53 -13.73
CA HIS A 62 9.81 -14.88 -14.28
C HIS A 62 11.27 -15.11 -14.70
N GLU A 63 11.71 -16.36 -14.62
CA GLU A 63 13.06 -16.80 -15.00
C GLU A 63 13.42 -16.53 -16.47
N ASN A 64 12.42 -16.24 -17.31
CA ASN A 64 12.64 -15.89 -18.72
C ASN A 64 13.06 -14.43 -18.92
N GLY A 65 13.27 -13.70 -17.81
CA GLY A 65 13.75 -12.32 -17.82
C GLY A 65 12.68 -11.28 -18.10
N TYR A 66 11.41 -11.64 -17.95
CA TYR A 66 10.29 -10.71 -18.05
C TYR A 66 9.57 -10.55 -16.70
N PHE A 67 9.06 -9.35 -16.49
CA PHE A 67 8.00 -9.05 -15.55
C PHE A 67 6.64 -9.15 -16.22
N TYR A 68 5.66 -9.65 -15.47
CA TYR A 68 4.26 -9.74 -15.85
C TYR A 68 3.47 -8.90 -14.87
N ILE A 69 2.72 -7.94 -15.39
CA ILE A 69 1.93 -6.99 -14.61
C ILE A 69 0.47 -7.30 -14.93
N ILE A 70 -0.22 -7.92 -13.98
CA ILE A 70 -1.64 -8.27 -14.12
C ILE A 70 -2.47 -7.05 -13.75
N LYS A 71 -3.48 -6.74 -14.57
CA LYS A 71 -4.49 -5.72 -14.30
C LYS A 71 -5.85 -6.24 -14.78
N GLY A 72 -6.74 -6.53 -13.85
CA GLY A 72 -7.96 -7.28 -14.08
C GLY A 72 -7.68 -8.61 -14.79
N ASN A 73 -8.34 -8.82 -15.92
CA ASN A 73 -8.26 -10.06 -16.70
C ASN A 73 -7.18 -10.04 -17.78
N LYS A 74 -6.25 -9.08 -17.74
CA LYS A 74 -5.16 -8.92 -18.71
C LYS A 74 -3.82 -8.83 -18.01
N TYR A 75 -2.75 -9.16 -18.73
CA TYR A 75 -1.41 -8.85 -18.27
C TYR A 75 -0.57 -8.18 -19.33
N ARG A 76 0.31 -7.30 -18.87
CA ARG A 76 1.38 -6.71 -19.65
C ARG A 76 2.69 -7.40 -19.32
N ARG A 77 3.48 -7.70 -20.35
CA ARG A 77 4.81 -8.27 -20.21
C ARG A 77 5.88 -7.25 -20.58
N VAL A 78 6.85 -7.02 -19.71
CA VAL A 78 7.98 -6.08 -19.90
C VAL A 78 9.30 -6.71 -19.45
N LYS A 79 10.45 -6.32 -20.01
CA LYS A 79 11.77 -6.78 -19.53
C LYS A 79 12.34 -5.94 -18.38
N ASN A 80 11.85 -4.73 -18.22
CA ASN A 80 12.36 -3.76 -17.27
C ASN A 80 11.20 -2.88 -16.81
N LEU A 81 10.99 -2.78 -15.49
CA LEU A 81 9.90 -2.00 -14.91
C LEU A 81 10.09 -0.47 -15.05
N THR A 82 11.27 0.00 -15.44
CA THR A 82 11.55 1.43 -15.68
C THR A 82 11.23 1.87 -17.12
N THR A 83 10.82 0.95 -18.01
CA THR A 83 10.52 1.27 -19.42
C THR A 83 9.47 0.33 -19.99
N ASP A 84 8.80 0.76 -21.07
CA ASP A 84 7.73 -0.02 -21.72
C ASP A 84 7.98 -0.26 -23.21
N ARG A 85 9.22 -0.05 -23.69
CA ARG A 85 9.57 -0.14 -25.12
C ARG A 85 9.21 -1.48 -25.78
N GLU A 86 9.18 -2.56 -24.99
CA GLU A 86 8.88 -3.91 -25.45
C GLU A 86 7.58 -4.47 -24.84
N GLY A 87 6.74 -3.59 -24.28
CA GLY A 87 5.49 -3.96 -23.64
C GLY A 87 4.54 -4.67 -24.60
N LYS A 88 4.10 -5.87 -24.22
CA LYS A 88 3.03 -6.59 -24.93
C LYS A 88 1.91 -6.93 -23.97
N MET A 89 0.67 -6.75 -24.41
CA MET A 89 -0.53 -7.10 -23.64
C MET A 89 -1.09 -8.44 -24.10
N TYR A 90 -1.65 -9.18 -23.15
CA TYR A 90 -2.26 -10.48 -23.35
C TYR A 90 -3.48 -10.60 -22.45
N ASP A 91 -4.48 -11.36 -22.88
CA ASP A 91 -5.59 -11.74 -22.02
C ASP A 91 -5.16 -12.93 -21.14
N LEU A 92 -5.51 -12.88 -19.84
CA LEU A 92 -5.40 -14.06 -18.97
C LEU A 92 -6.51 -15.02 -19.37
N HIS A 93 -6.15 -16.29 -19.50
CA HIS A 93 -7.15 -17.34 -19.63
C HIS A 93 -8.08 -17.33 -18.39
N PRO A 94 -9.40 -17.53 -18.54
CA PRO A 94 -10.36 -17.52 -17.43
C PRO A 94 -9.96 -18.42 -16.25
N ASP A 95 -9.42 -19.60 -16.53
CA ASP A 95 -8.96 -20.55 -15.51
C ASP A 95 -7.79 -20.02 -14.64
N TRP A 96 -7.13 -18.92 -15.03
CA TRP A 96 -6.03 -18.32 -14.29
C TRP A 96 -6.36 -16.95 -13.71
N GLN A 97 -7.63 -16.55 -13.74
CA GLN A 97 -8.08 -15.28 -13.16
C GLN A 97 -8.47 -15.45 -11.68
N GLY A 98 -8.66 -14.34 -10.98
CA GLY A 98 -9.24 -14.28 -9.63
C GLY A 98 -8.37 -14.81 -8.49
N GLY A 99 -7.07 -15.00 -8.69
CA GLY A 99 -6.15 -15.32 -7.60
C GLY A 99 -5.88 -14.16 -6.64
N ASP A 100 -5.62 -14.48 -5.38
CA ASP A 100 -5.20 -13.52 -4.35
C ASP A 100 -3.72 -13.14 -4.49
N HIS A 101 -2.91 -14.07 -4.99
CA HIS A 101 -1.50 -13.85 -5.28
C HIS A 101 -1.09 -14.57 -6.56
N TYR A 102 -0.15 -13.95 -7.27
CA TYR A 102 0.48 -14.53 -8.44
C TYR A 102 1.98 -14.41 -8.30
N PHE A 103 2.69 -15.47 -8.65
CA PHE A 103 4.15 -15.46 -8.71
C PHE A 103 4.66 -16.54 -9.67
N SER A 104 5.97 -16.62 -9.88
CA SER A 104 6.59 -17.62 -10.74
C SER A 104 7.76 -18.31 -10.04
N ALA A 105 7.92 -19.61 -10.29
CA ALA A 105 9.05 -20.44 -9.88
C ALA A 105 9.15 -21.68 -10.78
N ASN A 106 10.34 -22.26 -10.97
CA ASN A 106 10.52 -23.51 -11.74
C ASN A 106 9.84 -23.48 -13.13
N GLY A 107 9.95 -22.37 -13.86
CA GLY A 107 9.31 -22.18 -15.16
C GLY A 107 7.78 -22.21 -15.17
N LYS A 108 7.14 -22.04 -14.02
CA LYS A 108 5.67 -22.07 -13.86
C LYS A 108 5.18 -20.82 -13.14
N PHE A 109 3.98 -20.39 -13.52
CA PHE A 109 3.18 -19.42 -12.79
C PHE A 109 2.36 -20.14 -11.72
N TYR A 110 2.24 -19.53 -10.56
CA TYR A 110 1.49 -20.02 -9.41
C TYR A 110 0.42 -19.00 -9.07
N ILE A 111 -0.80 -19.48 -8.82
CA ILE A 111 -1.95 -18.67 -8.44
C ILE A 111 -2.48 -19.18 -7.10
N ILE A 112 -2.34 -18.39 -6.04
CA ILE A 112 -2.86 -18.69 -4.70
C ILE A 112 -4.33 -18.24 -4.61
N CYS A 113 -5.19 -19.12 -4.13
CA CYS A 113 -6.60 -18.82 -3.80
C CYS A 113 -6.78 -19.04 -2.29
N LYS A 114 -6.61 -17.97 -1.50
CA LYS A 114 -6.55 -18.02 -0.03
C LYS A 114 -7.87 -18.49 0.58
N GLU A 115 -9.01 -18.00 0.09
CA GLU A 115 -10.33 -18.41 0.60
C GLU A 115 -10.57 -19.91 0.44
N LYS A 116 -10.13 -20.48 -0.69
CA LYS A 116 -10.20 -21.91 -0.96
C LYS A 116 -9.12 -22.70 -0.22
N GLY A 117 -8.04 -22.04 0.21
CA GLY A 117 -6.87 -22.71 0.76
C GLY A 117 -6.16 -23.58 -0.26
N THR A 118 -6.16 -23.19 -1.54
CA THR A 118 -5.56 -23.94 -2.65
C THR A 118 -4.62 -23.08 -3.47
N TYR A 119 -3.79 -23.73 -4.31
CA TYR A 119 -3.07 -23.06 -5.37
C TYR A 119 -3.11 -23.85 -6.67
N ARG A 120 -3.02 -23.11 -7.76
CA ARG A 120 -2.95 -23.64 -9.12
C ARG A 120 -1.61 -23.29 -9.73
N ARG A 121 -1.16 -24.05 -10.74
CA ARG A 121 0.04 -23.71 -11.51
C ARG A 121 -0.12 -23.98 -12.99
N THR A 122 0.52 -23.15 -13.82
CA THR A 122 0.54 -23.28 -15.28
C THR A 122 1.89 -22.85 -15.85
N THR A 123 2.27 -23.32 -17.03
CA THR A 123 3.41 -22.79 -17.79
C THR A 123 3.02 -21.64 -18.72
N ASP A 124 1.72 -21.46 -18.99
CA ASP A 124 1.19 -20.44 -19.90
C ASP A 124 -0.12 -19.87 -19.34
N MET A 125 -0.12 -18.57 -19.02
CA MET A 125 -1.30 -17.88 -18.49
C MET A 125 -2.33 -17.50 -19.57
N THR A 126 -2.05 -17.72 -20.86
CA THR A 126 -2.95 -17.36 -21.98
C THR A 126 -3.80 -18.52 -22.47
N LYS A 127 -3.42 -19.76 -22.12
CA LYS A 127 -4.07 -20.97 -22.62
C LYS A 127 -4.60 -21.80 -21.48
N LYS A 128 -5.62 -22.58 -21.79
CA LYS A 128 -6.05 -23.68 -20.93
C LYS A 128 -4.92 -24.69 -20.85
N ASP A 129 -4.51 -25.05 -19.64
CA ASP A 129 -3.64 -26.21 -19.48
C ASP A 129 -4.46 -27.46 -19.80
N SER A 130 -3.86 -28.41 -20.50
CA SER A 130 -4.44 -29.72 -20.75
C SER A 130 -4.76 -30.48 -19.46
N HIS A 131 -4.04 -30.18 -18.36
CA HIS A 131 -4.21 -30.82 -17.06
C HIS A 131 -4.02 -29.80 -15.92
N PRO A 132 -4.98 -28.89 -15.67
CA PRO A 132 -4.88 -27.94 -14.57
C PRO A 132 -4.94 -28.72 -13.26
N VAL A 133 -3.83 -28.79 -12.54
CA VAL A 133 -3.79 -29.41 -11.21
C VAL A 133 -3.91 -28.33 -10.15
N GLU A 134 -5.00 -28.39 -9.41
CA GLU A 134 -5.21 -27.64 -8.17
C GLU A 134 -4.65 -28.47 -7.01
N TYR A 135 -3.93 -27.81 -6.11
CA TYR A 135 -3.31 -28.42 -4.94
C TYR A 135 -3.79 -27.72 -3.68
N ASP A 136 -4.03 -28.50 -2.63
CA ASP A 136 -4.31 -27.94 -1.31
C ASP A 136 -3.07 -27.25 -0.75
N LEU A 137 -3.22 -26.01 -0.29
CA LEU A 137 -2.18 -25.33 0.46
C LEU A 137 -2.09 -25.94 1.86
N HIS A 138 -0.86 -26.27 2.25
CA HIS A 138 -0.56 -26.67 3.61
C HIS A 138 -1.04 -25.59 4.61
N PRO A 139 -1.67 -25.97 5.74
CA PRO A 139 -2.23 -25.02 6.70
C PRO A 139 -1.27 -23.90 7.15
N ASP A 140 0.00 -24.24 7.39
CA ASP A 140 1.03 -23.26 7.76
C ASP A 140 1.30 -22.19 6.69
N CYS A 141 1.03 -22.48 5.41
CA CYS A 141 1.20 -21.54 4.31
C CYS A 141 -0.01 -20.63 4.12
N ARG A 142 -1.19 -20.96 4.63
CA ARG A 142 -2.45 -20.26 4.31
C ARG A 142 -2.49 -18.81 4.81
N ASN A 143 -1.75 -18.54 5.89
CA ASN A 143 -1.72 -17.24 6.55
C ASN A 143 -0.59 -16.32 6.07
N GLY A 144 0.10 -16.68 4.98
CA GLY A 144 1.13 -15.82 4.37
C GLY A 144 0.57 -14.47 3.95
N LEU A 145 1.32 -13.41 4.24
CA LEU A 145 0.98 -12.02 3.91
C LEU A 145 1.26 -11.68 2.44
N TYR A 146 2.37 -12.22 1.93
CA TYR A 146 2.86 -12.07 0.55
C TYR A 146 3.52 -13.38 0.14
N TYR A 147 3.42 -13.76 -1.13
CA TYR A 147 4.03 -14.98 -1.69
C TYR A 147 4.86 -14.62 -2.92
N TRP A 148 6.01 -15.27 -3.08
CA TRP A 148 6.87 -15.13 -4.25
C TRP A 148 7.65 -16.40 -4.52
N GLY A 149 8.19 -16.54 -5.73
CA GLY A 149 9.14 -17.60 -6.05
C GLY A 149 10.56 -17.06 -6.13
N HIS A 150 11.54 -17.96 -6.01
CA HIS A 150 12.94 -17.73 -6.35
C HIS A 150 13.53 -19.03 -6.87
N THR A 151 13.89 -19.05 -8.16
CA THR A 151 14.42 -20.16 -8.98
C THR A 151 13.81 -21.55 -8.71
N HIS A 152 14.11 -22.17 -7.55
CA HIS A 152 13.65 -23.51 -7.16
C HIS A 152 12.91 -23.59 -5.81
N SER A 153 12.56 -22.44 -5.24
CA SER A 153 11.91 -22.34 -3.95
C SER A 153 10.74 -21.35 -4.03
N LEU A 154 9.73 -21.61 -3.21
CA LEU A 154 8.55 -20.80 -2.98
C LEU A 154 8.69 -20.18 -1.60
N TYR A 155 8.37 -18.91 -1.49
CA TYR A 155 8.50 -18.14 -0.26
C TYR A 155 7.20 -17.45 0.10
N PHE A 156 6.99 -17.25 1.40
CA PHE A 156 5.95 -16.40 1.90
C PHE A 156 6.40 -15.61 3.12
N LEU A 157 5.86 -14.41 3.27
CA LEU A 157 6.07 -13.55 4.44
C LEU A 157 5.07 -13.94 5.53
N GLU A 158 5.55 -14.24 6.73
CA GLU A 158 4.71 -14.57 7.89
C GLU A 158 4.15 -13.31 8.56
N GLN A 159 3.13 -13.50 9.39
CA GLN A 159 2.67 -12.49 10.34
C GLN A 159 3.80 -12.13 11.32
N VAL A 160 3.71 -10.94 11.93
CA VAL A 160 4.67 -10.53 12.96
C VAL A 160 4.61 -11.51 14.14
N SER A 161 5.77 -12.00 14.58
CA SER A 161 5.91 -12.83 15.79
C SER A 161 6.80 -12.15 16.82
N GLU A 162 7.07 -12.83 17.95
CA GLU A 162 8.04 -12.38 18.96
C GLU A 162 9.46 -12.20 18.39
N TRP A 163 9.78 -12.89 17.29
CA TRP A 163 11.06 -12.80 16.57
C TRP A 163 11.04 -11.74 15.45
N GLY A 164 10.00 -10.92 15.38
CA GLY A 164 9.77 -9.94 14.33
C GLY A 164 9.10 -10.54 13.09
N VAL A 165 9.29 -9.87 11.94
CA VAL A 165 8.75 -10.34 10.66
C VAL A 165 9.73 -11.32 10.03
N GLN A 166 9.23 -12.52 9.74
CA GLN A 166 10.00 -13.59 9.13
C GLN A 166 9.41 -13.96 7.76
N TYR A 167 10.24 -14.55 6.91
CA TYR A 167 9.79 -15.22 5.70
C TYR A 167 10.29 -16.66 5.67
N CYS A 168 9.46 -17.53 5.10
CA CYS A 168 9.65 -18.96 5.07
C CYS A 168 9.80 -19.45 3.63
N GLY A 169 10.80 -20.31 3.38
CA GLY A 169 11.03 -20.95 2.10
C GLY A 169 10.71 -22.44 2.11
N SER A 170 10.00 -22.92 1.09
CA SER A 170 9.75 -24.34 0.81
C SER A 170 9.94 -24.63 -0.68
N LYS A 171 10.11 -25.90 -1.07
CA LYS A 171 10.10 -26.30 -2.49
C LYS A 171 8.68 -26.51 -3.03
N ASP A 172 7.73 -26.71 -2.13
CA ASP A 172 6.35 -27.07 -2.43
C ASP A 172 5.44 -26.57 -1.29
N PHE A 173 4.31 -25.97 -1.61
CA PHE A 173 3.31 -25.52 -0.63
C PHE A 173 2.16 -26.51 -0.45
N SER A 174 2.17 -27.65 -1.15
CA SER A 174 1.15 -28.68 -1.01
C SER A 174 1.21 -29.38 0.35
N SER A 175 0.04 -29.73 0.89
CA SER A 175 -0.13 -30.41 2.18
C SER A 175 0.76 -31.66 2.33
N ASP A 176 0.87 -32.45 1.28
CA ASP A 176 1.49 -33.78 1.34
C ASP A 176 3.02 -33.73 1.35
N LYS A 177 3.60 -32.62 0.88
CA LYS A 177 5.04 -32.46 0.70
C LYS A 177 5.64 -31.38 1.58
N PHE A 178 4.81 -30.54 2.17
CA PHE A 178 5.26 -29.51 3.08
C PHE A 178 5.76 -30.11 4.39
N ARG A 179 6.94 -29.65 4.83
CA ARG A 179 7.57 -30.11 6.07
C ARG A 179 8.07 -28.91 6.85
N LYS A 180 7.35 -28.59 7.94
CA LYS A 180 7.58 -27.38 8.75
C LYS A 180 8.98 -27.36 9.37
N ASP A 181 9.49 -28.52 9.78
CA ASP A 181 10.84 -28.73 10.33
C ASP A 181 11.95 -28.44 9.31
N LYS A 182 11.63 -28.43 8.01
CA LYS A 182 12.57 -28.15 6.91
C LYS A 182 12.40 -26.76 6.31
N LEU A 183 11.56 -25.92 6.91
CA LEU A 183 11.40 -24.56 6.45
C LEU A 183 12.65 -23.76 6.73
N LEU A 184 13.17 -23.15 5.67
CA LEU A 184 14.18 -22.12 5.82
C LEU A 184 13.47 -20.86 6.30
N LYS A 185 13.69 -20.50 7.57
CA LYS A 185 13.17 -19.29 8.19
C LYS A 185 14.22 -18.20 8.21
N TYR A 186 13.85 -17.00 7.80
CA TYR A 186 14.74 -15.85 7.78
C TYR A 186 14.01 -14.62 8.31
N SER A 187 14.68 -13.83 9.15
CA SER A 187 14.16 -12.52 9.54
C SER A 187 14.33 -11.52 8.40
N ALA A 188 13.28 -10.76 8.09
CA ALA A 188 13.36 -9.67 7.13
C ALA A 188 14.12 -8.48 7.73
N HIS A 189 14.98 -7.85 6.93
CA HIS A 189 15.77 -6.70 7.38
C HIS A 189 14.90 -5.44 7.57
N SER A 190 15.25 -4.57 8.52
CA SER A 190 14.47 -3.34 8.79
C SER A 190 14.32 -2.45 7.55
N ASP A 191 15.37 -2.25 6.77
CA ASP A 191 15.30 -1.47 5.51
C ASP A 191 14.31 -2.04 4.49
N VAL A 192 14.12 -3.37 4.47
CA VAL A 192 13.11 -4.04 3.64
C VAL A 192 11.73 -3.82 4.22
N LEU A 193 11.59 -3.98 5.54
CA LEU A 193 10.33 -3.79 6.25
C LEU A 193 9.83 -2.36 6.16
N ASN A 194 10.68 -1.35 6.32
CA ASN A 194 10.34 0.08 6.22
C ASN A 194 9.67 0.44 4.88
N PHE A 195 9.93 -0.34 3.83
CA PHE A 195 9.34 -0.13 2.51
C PHE A 195 7.99 -0.84 2.32
N LEU A 196 7.56 -1.68 3.28
CA LEU A 196 6.27 -2.35 3.26
C LEU A 196 5.18 -1.52 3.95
N PRO A 197 3.92 -1.62 3.50
CA PRO A 197 2.79 -1.09 4.25
C PRO A 197 2.71 -1.67 5.66
N GLY A 198 2.68 -0.81 6.68
CA GLY A 198 2.73 -1.20 8.11
C GLY A 198 4.14 -1.41 8.65
N GLY A 199 5.16 -1.36 7.79
CA GLY A 199 6.56 -1.63 8.10
C GLY A 199 7.15 -0.78 9.23
N LEU A 200 6.87 0.52 9.22
CA LEU A 200 7.38 1.45 10.24
C LEU A 200 6.85 1.11 11.63
N SER A 201 5.64 0.56 11.73
CA SER A 201 5.09 0.10 13.00
C SER A 201 5.93 -1.01 13.64
N VAL A 202 6.55 -1.85 12.81
CA VAL A 202 7.36 -3.00 13.24
C VAL A 202 8.75 -2.54 13.67
N THR A 203 9.38 -1.67 12.87
CA THR A 203 10.79 -1.29 13.02
C THR A 203 11.03 -0.13 13.97
N ILE A 204 10.11 0.84 14.01
CA ILE A 204 10.22 2.07 14.82
C ILE A 204 9.19 2.03 15.96
N GLY A 205 7.94 1.67 15.62
CA GLY A 205 6.84 1.57 16.56
C GLY A 205 5.55 2.16 16.02
N PRO A 206 4.41 1.92 16.70
CA PRO A 206 3.12 2.42 16.27
C PRO A 206 3.09 3.95 16.24
N VAL A 207 2.16 4.48 15.46
CA VAL A 207 1.86 5.91 15.41
C VAL A 207 1.33 6.36 16.75
N PHE A 208 1.79 7.52 17.19
CA PHE A 208 1.24 8.22 18.34
C PHE A 208 0.97 9.67 17.97
N TYR A 209 0.14 10.33 18.77
CA TYR A 209 -0.02 11.76 18.73
C TYR A 209 0.04 12.32 20.16
N THR A 210 0.48 13.56 20.27
CA THR A 210 0.59 14.27 21.54
C THR A 210 0.30 15.74 21.34
N TRP A 211 -0.21 16.37 22.39
CA TRP A 211 -0.25 17.82 22.52
C TRP A 211 0.97 18.27 23.32
N GLU A 212 1.85 19.06 22.71
CA GLU A 212 3.00 19.65 23.39
C GLU A 212 2.66 21.03 23.93
N HIS A 213 3.06 21.30 25.17
CA HIS A 213 2.90 22.61 25.77
C HIS A 213 3.84 23.62 25.09
N VAL A 214 3.26 24.67 24.53
CA VAL A 214 4.00 25.77 23.89
C VAL A 214 4.19 26.92 24.87
N LYS A 215 3.14 27.29 25.60
CA LYS A 215 3.15 28.48 26.47
C LYS A 215 2.03 28.45 27.50
N THR A 216 2.31 28.97 28.69
CA THR A 216 1.28 29.36 29.67
C THR A 216 1.19 30.87 29.73
N ILE A 217 -0.03 31.38 29.80
CA ILE A 217 -0.31 32.81 29.89
C ILE A 217 -1.25 33.00 31.06
N THR A 218 -0.87 33.88 31.99
CA THR A 218 -1.59 34.10 33.24
C THR A 218 -1.90 35.59 33.39
N ASN A 219 -3.12 35.89 33.83
CA ASN A 219 -3.49 37.23 34.28
C ASN A 219 -3.37 37.30 35.81
N ASP A 220 -2.25 37.83 36.29
CA ASP A 220 -2.00 37.97 37.73
C ASP A 220 -2.78 39.15 38.37
N SER A 221 -3.53 39.93 37.61
CA SER A 221 -4.36 41.01 38.14
C SER A 221 -5.48 40.47 39.04
N ASP A 222 -5.77 41.18 40.13
CA ASP A 222 -6.89 40.87 41.02
C ASP A 222 -8.23 41.40 40.52
N ARG A 223 -8.23 42.36 39.59
CA ARG A 223 -9.44 43.15 39.27
C ARG A 223 -9.62 43.50 37.80
N THR A 224 -8.55 43.47 37.01
CA THR A 224 -8.60 43.96 35.63
C THR A 224 -8.46 42.80 34.67
N LYS A 225 -9.42 42.71 33.78
CA LYS A 225 -9.34 41.87 32.59
C LYS A 225 -8.21 42.34 31.70
N VAL A 226 -7.46 41.39 31.12
CA VAL A 226 -6.33 41.71 30.24
C VAL A 226 -6.67 41.25 28.82
N GLU A 227 -6.69 42.19 27.88
CA GLU A 227 -6.59 41.87 26.46
C GLU A 227 -5.16 41.44 26.16
N TRP A 228 -5.01 40.22 25.66
CA TRP A 228 -3.73 39.67 25.29
C TRP A 228 -3.64 39.57 23.78
N THR A 229 -2.66 40.26 23.21
CA THR A 229 -2.27 40.12 21.79
C THR A 229 -0.77 39.86 21.77
N LYS A 230 -0.36 38.63 21.44
CA LYS A 230 1.06 38.36 21.16
C LYS A 230 1.23 37.39 20.02
N LYS A 231 2.37 37.56 19.38
CA LYS A 231 2.97 36.60 18.47
C LYS A 231 3.48 35.39 19.23
N ILE A 232 3.11 34.22 18.76
CA ILE A 232 3.65 32.92 19.17
C ILE A 232 4.46 32.35 18.01
N ASN A 233 5.52 31.63 18.33
CA ASN A 233 6.24 30.82 17.36
C ASN A 233 5.80 29.38 17.54
N LYS A 234 5.41 28.74 16.43
CA LYS A 234 5.08 27.33 16.39
C LYS A 234 5.90 26.64 15.31
N LYS A 235 6.32 25.40 15.59
CA LYS A 235 7.07 24.60 14.64
C LYS A 235 6.09 23.88 13.70
N VAL A 236 6.19 24.05 12.39
CA VAL A 236 5.29 23.41 11.41
C VAL A 236 6.11 22.71 10.35
N GLY A 237 5.71 21.47 9.99
CA GLY A 237 6.41 20.66 8.99
C GLY A 237 6.92 19.34 9.56
N TYR A 238 7.79 18.65 8.83
CA TYR A 238 8.32 17.35 9.23
C TYR A 238 9.78 17.41 9.68
N ASP A 239 10.16 16.49 10.57
CA ASP A 239 11.54 16.32 10.99
C ASP A 239 12.35 15.58 9.92
N LYS A 240 13.14 16.32 9.14
CA LYS A 240 13.90 15.77 8.02
C LYS A 240 15.01 14.83 8.46
N GLU A 241 15.65 15.08 9.59
CA GLU A 241 16.72 14.23 10.09
C GLU A 241 16.15 12.87 10.46
N LYS A 242 15.08 12.84 11.27
CA LYS A 242 14.39 11.61 11.67
C LYS A 242 13.82 10.85 10.50
N MET A 243 13.23 11.54 9.53
CA MET A 243 12.72 10.89 8.32
C MET A 243 13.83 10.33 7.43
N SER A 244 14.99 10.98 7.37
CA SER A 244 16.14 10.50 6.59
C SER A 244 16.73 9.21 7.18
N GLU A 245 16.63 9.00 8.49
CA GLU A 245 17.08 7.76 9.13
C GLU A 245 16.32 6.52 8.64
N ILE A 246 15.03 6.67 8.29
CA ILE A 246 14.17 5.58 7.77
C ILE A 246 14.74 5.00 6.48
N THR A 247 15.33 5.87 5.66
CA THR A 247 15.73 5.59 4.28
C THR A 247 17.25 5.65 4.08
N LYS A 248 18.03 5.81 5.15
CA LYS A 248 19.48 6.11 5.09
C LYS A 248 20.31 5.08 4.32
N ASN A 249 19.87 3.82 4.31
CA ASN A 249 20.56 2.73 3.64
C ASN A 249 20.07 2.50 2.19
N TRP A 250 19.09 3.28 1.72
CA TRP A 250 18.51 3.11 0.40
C TRP A 250 19.28 3.90 -0.64
N LYS A 251 19.73 3.21 -1.68
CA LYS A 251 20.32 3.85 -2.85
C LYS A 251 19.23 4.17 -3.86
N ILE A 252 18.80 5.42 -3.91
CA ILE A 252 17.82 5.85 -4.90
C ILE A 252 18.54 6.07 -6.24
N ALA A 253 18.07 5.41 -7.28
CA ALA A 253 18.66 5.55 -8.61
C ALA A 253 18.49 7.00 -9.10
N ALA A 254 19.49 7.56 -9.78
CA ALA A 254 19.42 8.92 -10.31
C ALA A 254 18.27 9.15 -11.31
N SER A 255 17.77 8.07 -11.93
CA SER A 255 16.59 8.11 -12.79
C SER A 255 15.26 8.06 -12.03
N ALA A 256 15.29 7.95 -10.70
CA ALA A 256 14.11 8.05 -9.87
C ALA A 256 13.63 9.51 -9.85
N MET A 257 12.32 9.71 -9.87
CA MET A 257 11.68 11.02 -9.80
C MET A 257 11.38 11.40 -8.35
N ILE A 258 11.50 10.42 -7.45
CA ILE A 258 11.21 10.57 -6.04
C ILE A 258 12.55 10.63 -5.31
N GLU A 259 12.81 11.78 -4.70
CA GLU A 259 13.96 11.95 -3.81
C GLU A 259 13.77 11.17 -2.51
N THR A 260 14.87 10.92 -1.80
CA THR A 260 14.87 10.14 -0.56
C THR A 260 13.92 10.71 0.50
N GLY A 261 13.92 12.03 0.68
CA GLY A 261 13.00 12.70 1.60
C GLY A 261 11.53 12.54 1.19
N GLU A 262 11.22 12.67 -0.10
CA GLU A 262 9.85 12.52 -0.61
C GLU A 262 9.31 11.10 -0.41
N LEU A 263 10.14 10.08 -0.63
CA LEU A 263 9.73 8.70 -0.39
C LEU A 263 9.45 8.45 1.11
N ALA A 264 10.32 8.95 1.98
CA ALA A 264 10.12 8.83 3.43
C ALA A 264 8.80 9.48 3.86
N LYS A 265 8.50 10.70 3.37
CA LYS A 265 7.23 11.40 3.61
C LYS A 265 6.03 10.57 3.19
N LEU A 266 6.06 10.01 1.98
CA LEU A 266 4.96 9.17 1.45
C LEU A 266 4.73 7.94 2.34
N ILE A 267 5.79 7.28 2.79
CA ILE A 267 5.68 6.13 3.69
C ILE A 267 5.08 6.55 5.04
N ALA A 268 5.53 7.64 5.65
CA ALA A 268 5.00 8.10 6.94
C ALA A 268 3.53 8.56 6.84
N LYS A 269 3.19 9.34 5.81
CA LYS A 269 1.79 9.71 5.50
C LYS A 269 0.90 8.46 5.44
N MET A 270 1.36 7.43 4.75
CA MET A 270 0.60 6.19 4.62
C MET A 270 0.53 5.42 5.95
N GLN A 271 1.61 5.41 6.73
CA GLN A 271 1.61 4.78 8.05
C GLN A 271 0.60 5.45 9.00
N PHE A 272 0.45 6.78 8.95
CA PHE A 272 -0.55 7.52 9.72
C PHE A 272 -1.99 7.19 9.33
N SER A 273 -2.24 6.93 8.05
CA SER A 273 -3.59 6.64 7.55
C SER A 273 -4.07 5.22 7.84
N PHE A 274 -3.16 4.29 8.14
CA PHE A 274 -3.52 2.92 8.50
C PHE A 274 -4.27 2.83 9.84
N SER A 275 -5.00 1.74 10.03
CA SER A 275 -5.68 1.45 11.29
C SER A 275 -4.69 1.12 12.42
N ALA A 276 -5.16 1.20 13.67
CA ALA A 276 -4.40 0.80 14.84
C ALA A 276 -3.96 -0.69 14.81
N GLU A 277 -4.71 -1.56 14.10
CA GLU A 277 -4.34 -2.96 13.83
C GLU A 277 -2.93 -3.08 13.25
N TYR A 278 -2.53 -2.15 12.37
CA TYR A 278 -1.23 -2.10 11.70
C TYR A 278 -0.34 -0.97 12.24
N GLY A 279 -0.61 -0.53 13.47
CA GLY A 279 0.12 0.52 14.15
C GLY A 279 0.00 1.90 13.51
N GLY A 280 -1.07 2.19 12.78
CA GLY A 280 -1.43 3.55 12.36
C GLY A 280 -2.41 4.23 13.33
N SER A 281 -2.88 5.43 12.98
CA SER A 281 -3.86 6.19 13.79
C SER A 281 -5.14 6.55 13.03
N HIS A 282 -5.30 6.03 11.81
CA HIS A 282 -6.46 6.24 10.94
C HIS A 282 -6.75 7.71 10.64
N VAL A 283 -5.70 8.53 10.48
CA VAL A 283 -5.85 9.96 10.18
C VAL A 283 -5.27 10.35 8.83
N SER A 284 -5.88 11.36 8.22
CA SER A 284 -5.35 12.01 7.03
C SER A 284 -4.50 13.21 7.43
N THR A 285 -3.29 13.26 6.86
CA THR A 285 -2.34 14.38 7.03
C THR A 285 -2.17 15.17 5.73
N GLU A 286 -3.11 15.04 4.78
CA GLU A 286 -2.98 15.68 3.45
C GLU A 286 -3.05 17.19 3.51
N LYS A 287 -3.73 17.74 4.52
CA LYS A 287 -3.79 19.18 4.69
C LYS A 287 -2.55 19.72 5.44
N GLU A 288 -1.77 18.87 6.11
CA GLU A 288 -0.63 19.30 6.92
C GLU A 288 0.61 19.61 6.07
N SER A 289 1.52 20.42 6.60
CA SER A 289 2.77 20.74 5.92
C SER A 289 3.73 19.57 6.00
N TRP A 290 4.23 19.14 4.84
CA TRP A 290 5.30 18.14 4.71
C TRP A 290 6.57 18.76 4.13
N ASN A 291 6.75 20.07 4.31
CA ASN A 291 8.03 20.74 4.13
C ASN A 291 8.89 20.56 5.37
N GLU A 292 10.22 20.71 5.22
CA GLU A 292 11.15 20.63 6.34
C GLU A 292 10.70 21.59 7.44
N ALA A 293 10.71 21.12 8.70
CA ALA A 293 10.08 21.85 9.79
C ALA A 293 10.69 23.24 9.97
N THR A 294 9.84 24.26 10.01
CA THR A 294 10.18 25.66 10.22
C THR A 294 9.38 26.26 11.37
N GLU A 295 9.91 27.33 11.96
CA GLU A 295 9.12 28.16 12.89
C GLU A 295 8.22 29.11 12.08
N GLU A 296 6.92 29.10 12.40
CA GLU A 296 5.92 30.02 11.88
C GLU A 296 5.44 30.93 13.00
N GLU A 297 5.36 32.22 12.72
CA GLU A 297 4.80 33.20 13.64
C GLU A 297 3.28 33.30 13.44
N GLU A 298 2.52 33.17 14.52
CA GLU A 298 1.07 33.36 14.53
C GLU A 298 0.71 34.39 15.60
N GLU A 299 -0.07 35.40 15.23
CA GLU A 299 -0.61 36.35 16.21
C GLU A 299 -1.91 35.81 16.78
N LEU A 300 -1.97 35.71 18.11
CA LEU A 300 -3.16 35.27 18.83
C LEU A 300 -3.71 36.45 19.64
N LYS A 301 -5.02 36.63 19.57
CA LYS A 301 -5.76 37.63 20.33
C LYS A 301 -6.87 36.97 21.14
N PHE A 302 -6.85 37.16 22.46
CA PHE A 302 -7.92 36.73 23.36
C PHE A 302 -7.89 37.54 24.66
N GLU A 303 -8.91 37.35 25.47
CA GLU A 303 -9.11 38.05 26.73
C GLU A 303 -8.97 37.08 27.91
N LEU A 304 -8.37 37.55 29.01
CA LEU A 304 -8.20 36.78 30.24
C LEU A 304 -8.82 37.49 31.44
N GLU A 305 -9.70 36.80 32.16
CA GLU A 305 -10.26 37.34 33.40
C GLU A 305 -9.19 37.39 34.51
N PRO A 306 -9.39 38.20 35.57
CA PRO A 306 -8.49 38.24 36.72
C PRO A 306 -8.20 36.84 37.29
N LYS A 307 -6.93 36.56 37.58
CA LYS A 307 -6.42 35.29 38.13
C LYS A 307 -6.59 34.05 37.25
N GLU A 308 -6.94 34.22 35.98
CA GLU A 308 -6.99 33.09 35.05
C GLU A 308 -5.66 32.77 34.41
N SER A 309 -5.47 31.48 34.11
CA SER A 309 -4.40 31.01 33.23
C SER A 309 -4.99 30.28 32.04
N VAL A 310 -4.32 30.40 30.90
CA VAL A 310 -4.54 29.56 29.73
C VAL A 310 -3.24 28.89 29.30
N TYR A 311 -3.40 27.70 28.74
CA TYR A 311 -2.35 26.83 28.27
C TYR A 311 -2.51 26.67 26.77
N LEU A 312 -1.42 26.95 26.05
CA LEU A 312 -1.31 26.83 24.62
C LEU A 312 -0.64 25.50 24.30
N TRP A 313 -1.32 24.68 23.52
CA TRP A 313 -0.88 23.36 23.12
C TRP A 313 -0.75 23.25 21.61
N GLN A 314 0.30 22.58 21.14
CA GLN A 314 0.49 22.27 19.73
C GLN A 314 0.41 20.76 19.48
N PHE A 315 -0.36 20.38 18.47
CA PHE A 315 -0.51 18.97 18.10
C PHE A 315 0.70 18.46 17.31
N LYS A 316 1.18 17.27 17.67
CA LYS A 316 2.30 16.58 17.01
C LYS A 316 1.97 15.12 16.77
N MET A 317 2.57 14.56 15.73
CA MET A 317 2.52 13.12 15.43
C MET A 317 3.92 12.51 15.38
N GLY A 318 3.98 11.24 15.75
CA GLY A 318 5.23 10.49 15.79
C GLY A 318 5.07 9.01 15.49
N LEU A 319 6.21 8.35 15.38
CA LEU A 319 6.36 6.91 15.15
C LEU A 319 7.21 6.33 16.30
N GLY A 320 6.65 5.39 17.05
CA GLY A 320 7.32 4.82 18.21
C GLY A 320 7.61 5.87 19.29
N LYS A 321 8.84 6.36 19.36
CA LYS A 321 9.27 7.43 20.28
C LYS A 321 9.68 8.71 19.54
N GLU A 322 9.76 8.66 18.21
CA GLU A 322 10.26 9.76 17.40
C GLU A 322 9.10 10.65 16.97
N GLN A 323 9.21 11.95 17.26
CA GLN A 323 8.30 12.95 16.69
C GLN A 323 8.74 13.23 15.27
N VAL A 324 7.82 13.11 14.30
CA VAL A 324 8.15 13.24 12.88
C VAL A 324 7.36 14.32 12.16
N LEU A 325 6.19 14.70 12.68
CA LEU A 325 5.34 15.73 12.07
C LEU A 325 4.83 16.71 13.15
N PHE A 326 5.16 17.99 12.94
CA PHE A 326 4.67 19.10 13.74
C PHE A 326 3.46 19.73 13.00
N CYS A 327 2.26 19.51 13.53
CA CYS A 327 1.02 19.91 12.87
C CYS A 327 0.72 21.39 13.18
N ARG A 328 -0.08 22.03 12.32
CA ARG A 328 -0.45 23.44 12.53
C ARG A 328 -1.49 23.65 13.63
N ASN A 329 -2.16 22.57 14.06
CA ASN A 329 -3.26 22.63 15.02
C ASN A 329 -2.76 23.11 16.38
N ILE A 330 -3.39 24.16 16.85
CA ILE A 330 -3.18 24.75 18.17
C ILE A 330 -4.49 24.62 18.96
N LYS A 331 -4.37 24.38 20.26
CA LYS A 331 -5.50 24.41 21.19
C LYS A 331 -5.15 25.28 22.40
N ILE A 332 -6.10 26.12 22.79
CA ILE A 332 -6.01 26.98 23.96
C ILE A 332 -7.09 26.52 24.93
N ASN A 333 -6.71 26.20 26.16
CA ASN A 333 -7.63 25.81 27.22
C ASN A 333 -7.16 26.34 28.58
N HIS A 334 -8.01 26.22 29.60
CA HIS A 334 -7.68 26.60 30.97
C HIS A 334 -7.07 25.45 31.79
N ASP A 335 -7.10 24.24 31.25
CA ASP A 335 -6.53 23.05 31.90
C ASP A 335 -5.02 22.97 31.69
N LYS A 336 -4.31 22.71 32.78
CA LYS A 336 -2.87 22.46 32.77
C LYS A 336 -2.51 21.12 32.13
N ASP A 337 -3.48 20.21 32.03
CA ASP A 337 -3.28 18.91 31.42
C ASP A 337 -3.42 19.00 29.88
N PRO A 338 -2.60 18.24 29.12
CA PRO A 338 -2.69 18.24 27.67
C PRO A 338 -4.06 17.77 27.19
N PRO A 339 -4.60 18.35 26.11
CA PRO A 339 -5.79 17.81 25.45
C PRO A 339 -5.58 16.34 25.03
N THR A 340 -6.68 15.59 24.91
CA THR A 340 -6.64 14.15 24.57
C THR A 340 -7.22 13.84 23.19
N ASP A 341 -7.93 14.80 22.60
CA ASP A 341 -8.56 14.69 21.29
C ASP A 341 -7.53 14.74 20.15
N ASN A 342 -7.86 14.06 19.05
CA ASN A 342 -7.11 14.14 17.80
C ASN A 342 -7.85 15.10 16.86
N PRO A 343 -7.26 16.26 16.50
CA PRO A 343 -7.91 17.26 15.68
C PRO A 343 -7.84 16.94 14.17
N LEU A 344 -7.12 15.89 13.76
CA LEU A 344 -6.97 15.53 12.36
C LEU A 344 -8.18 14.75 11.84
N PRO A 345 -8.56 14.97 10.58
CA PRO A 345 -9.65 14.22 9.96
C PRO A 345 -9.27 12.75 9.82
N THR A 346 -10.28 11.88 9.86
CA THR A 346 -10.12 10.46 9.59
C THR A 346 -9.62 10.22 8.16
N ALA A 347 -8.75 9.24 7.97
CA ALA A 347 -8.35 8.82 6.64
C ALA A 347 -9.52 8.11 5.94
N GLU A 348 -10.03 8.69 4.86
CA GLU A 348 -11.00 8.00 4.00
C GLU A 348 -10.33 6.78 3.37
N ASN A 349 -10.89 5.59 3.60
CA ASN A 349 -10.52 4.42 2.81
C ASN A 349 -10.92 4.71 1.37
N LYS A 350 -9.96 4.82 0.44
CA LYS A 350 -10.20 4.93 -1.01
C LYS A 350 -11.00 3.75 -1.62
N LYS A 351 -11.56 2.85 -0.80
CA LYS A 351 -12.32 1.67 -1.22
C LYS A 351 -13.76 1.97 -1.65
N ASN A 352 -14.31 3.17 -1.44
CA ASN A 352 -15.76 3.40 -1.63
C ASN A 352 -16.13 4.37 -2.77
N LYS A 353 -15.19 4.85 -3.59
CA LYS A 353 -15.57 5.76 -4.71
C LYS A 353 -15.85 5.07 -6.04
N GLU A 354 -15.47 3.81 -6.22
CA GLU A 354 -15.71 3.08 -7.48
C GLU A 354 -16.96 2.17 -7.43
N ASP A 355 -17.43 1.78 -6.24
CA ASP A 355 -18.59 0.90 -6.08
C ASP A 355 -19.93 1.68 -5.99
N ASP A 356 -19.92 2.91 -5.45
CA ASP A 356 -21.15 3.73 -5.30
C ASP A 356 -21.64 4.34 -6.64
N GLU A 357 -20.80 4.37 -7.69
CA GLU A 357 -21.19 4.89 -9.01
C GLU A 357 -21.73 3.81 -9.96
N HIS A 358 -21.62 2.53 -9.59
CA HIS A 358 -22.11 1.40 -10.39
C HIS A 358 -23.50 0.88 -9.97
N ASP A 359 -24.00 1.23 -8.78
CA ASP A 359 -25.31 0.79 -8.27
C ASP A 359 -26.47 1.78 -8.50
N LEU A 360 -26.24 2.89 -9.22
CA LEU A 360 -27.29 3.90 -9.54
C LEU A 360 -27.79 3.90 -10.99
N LYS A 361 -27.57 2.84 -11.77
CA LYS A 361 -28.14 2.71 -13.14
C LYS A 361 -28.65 1.32 -13.50
N ILE A 362 -29.51 0.72 -12.68
CA ILE A 362 -30.47 -0.28 -13.19
C ILE A 362 -31.80 -0.10 -12.46
N THR A 363 -32.68 0.73 -13.00
CA THR A 363 -34.15 0.53 -13.01
C THR A 363 -34.74 1.67 -13.84
N ASN A 364 -35.20 1.35 -15.05
CA ASN A 364 -36.37 1.92 -15.73
C ASN A 364 -36.36 1.42 -17.19
N ASP A 365 -36.87 0.21 -17.41
CA ASP A 365 -37.39 -0.15 -18.73
C ASP A 365 -38.75 0.54 -18.92
N PRO A 366 -38.95 1.34 -19.98
CA PRO A 366 -40.27 1.81 -20.35
C PRO A 366 -41.03 0.68 -21.05
N LYS A 367 -42.13 0.28 -20.41
CA LYS A 367 -43.18 -0.60 -20.93
C LYS A 367 -43.66 -0.11 -22.32
N PRO A 368 -43.69 -0.96 -23.36
CA PRO A 368 -44.27 -0.56 -24.65
C PRO A 368 -45.81 -0.58 -24.57
N PRO A 369 -46.51 0.39 -25.20
CA PRO A 369 -47.96 0.40 -25.23
C PRO A 369 -48.50 -0.70 -26.16
N SER A 370 -49.58 -1.31 -25.70
CA SER A 370 -50.40 -2.27 -26.41
C SER A 370 -51.05 -1.68 -27.67
N GLY A 371 -51.03 -2.46 -28.76
CA GLY A 371 -52.09 -2.43 -29.77
C GLY A 371 -51.64 -2.10 -31.20
N VAL A 372 -51.95 -3.05 -32.10
CA VAL A 372 -52.22 -2.95 -33.56
C VAL A 372 -51.43 -4.04 -34.34
N PRO A 373 -52.08 -4.75 -35.30
CA PRO A 373 -51.75 -6.13 -35.66
C PRO A 373 -50.72 -6.28 -36.78
N LEU A 374 -50.05 -7.44 -36.78
CA LEU A 374 -49.12 -7.91 -37.82
C LEU A 374 -49.84 -8.21 -39.15
N PRO A 375 -49.25 -7.85 -40.31
CA PRO A 375 -49.54 -8.50 -41.58
C PRO A 375 -48.62 -9.71 -41.85
N PRO A 376 -49.05 -10.65 -42.70
CA PRO A 376 -48.53 -12.02 -42.72
C PRO A 376 -47.23 -12.20 -43.52
N ALA A 377 -46.51 -13.26 -43.16
CA ALA A 377 -45.30 -13.74 -43.80
C ALA A 377 -45.47 -14.07 -45.29
N GLN A 378 -44.54 -13.58 -46.12
CA GLN A 378 -44.32 -14.10 -47.46
C GLN A 378 -43.03 -14.93 -47.51
N LYS A 379 -43.21 -16.23 -47.77
CA LYS A 379 -42.21 -17.15 -48.32
C LYS A 379 -41.86 -16.74 -49.75
N ASN A 380 -40.58 -16.80 -50.11
CA ASN A 380 -40.06 -17.32 -51.40
C ASN A 380 -38.53 -17.42 -51.30
N LYS A 381 -37.90 -18.60 -51.32
CA LYS A 381 -37.62 -19.49 -52.47
C LYS A 381 -36.87 -18.81 -53.64
N ASN A 382 -35.61 -19.23 -53.76
CA ASN A 382 -34.92 -19.71 -54.96
C ASN A 382 -33.97 -18.80 -55.77
N ARG A 383 -32.84 -19.47 -56.10
CA ARG A 383 -31.95 -19.42 -57.29
C ARG A 383 -30.93 -18.27 -57.37
N ILE A 384 -29.63 -18.59 -57.27
CA ILE A 384 -28.70 -19.11 -58.30
C ILE A 384 -28.58 -18.14 -59.49
N THR A 385 -27.41 -17.51 -59.61
CA THR A 385 -26.58 -17.56 -60.84
C THR A 385 -25.12 -17.18 -60.56
N LYS A 386 -24.21 -18.07 -60.98
CA LYS A 386 -22.81 -17.79 -61.32
C LYS A 386 -22.76 -17.11 -62.71
N CYS A 387 -21.76 -16.26 -62.94
CA CYS A 387 -20.90 -16.11 -64.14
C CYS A 387 -20.11 -14.78 -64.01
N PHE A 388 -18.80 -14.83 -63.80
CA PHE A 388 -17.70 -14.75 -64.79
C PHE A 388 -17.44 -13.33 -65.34
N SER A 389 -16.32 -12.75 -64.90
CA SER A 389 -15.19 -12.29 -65.74
C SER A 389 -13.98 -12.07 -64.84
#